data_AF-A0A7W4DU48-F1
#
_entry.id   AF-A0A7W4DU48-F1
#
_cell.length_a   1.000
_cell.length_b   1.000
_cell.length_c   1.000
_cell.angle_alpha   90.00
_cell.angle_beta   90.00
_cell.angle_gamma   90.00
#
_symmetry.space_group_name_H-M   'P 1'
#
loop_
_entity.id
_entity.type
_entity.pdbx_description
1 polymer ?
#
loop_
_entity_poly.entity_id
_entity_poly.type
_entity_poly.pdbx_seq_one_letter_code
_entity_poly.pdbx_strand_id
1 'polypeptide(L)' 'MGLFSLFTQELAIDLGTANTIIIHNDKVVVDEPSIVAIDR' A
#
# COMPACT_ATOMS: atom_id res chain seq x y z
N MET A 1 -2.33 -23.42 6.79
CA MET A 1 -2.88 -22.34 5.94
C MET A 1 -2.67 -22.79 4.51
N GLY A 2 -3.76 -23.08 3.78
CA GLY A 2 -3.75 -23.93 2.57
C GLY A 2 -3.21 -23.25 1.31
N LEU A 3 -3.19 -24.00 0.20
CA LEU A 3 -2.67 -23.66 -1.14
C LEU A 3 -3.06 -22.25 -1.66
N PHE A 4 -4.13 -21.65 -1.14
CA PHE A 4 -4.56 -20.29 -1.47
C PHE A 4 -3.61 -19.19 -0.96
N SER A 5 -2.74 -19.47 0.02
CA SER A 5 -1.79 -18.49 0.54
C SER A 5 -0.73 -18.05 -0.47
N LEU A 6 -0.48 -18.85 -1.51
CA LEU A 6 0.44 -18.51 -2.60
C LEU A 6 -0.14 -17.46 -3.56
N PHE A 7 -1.46 -17.25 -3.53
CA PHE A 7 -2.17 -16.32 -4.41
C PHE A 7 -2.66 -15.07 -3.66
N THR A 8 -2.70 -15.11 -2.33
CA THR A 8 -3.02 -13.94 -1.51
C THR A 8 -1.77 -13.13 -1.22
N GLN A 9 -1.74 -11.87 -1.66
CA GLN A 9 -0.71 -10.91 -1.26
C GLN A 9 -1.19 -10.13 -0.04
N GLU A 10 -0.35 -10.10 0.99
CA GLU A 10 -0.57 -9.23 2.15
C GLU A 10 0.10 -7.87 1.91
N LEU A 11 -0.66 -6.81 2.17
CA LEU A 11 -0.23 -5.42 2.10
C LEU A 11 -0.67 -4.72 3.38
N ALA A 12 0.24 -4.02 4.03
CA ALA A 12 -0.14 -3.03 5.03
C ALA A 12 -0.16 -1.65 4.36
N ILE A 13 -1.24 -0.90 4.58
CA ILE A 13 -1.45 0.42 3.97
C ILE A 13 -1.68 1.43 5.11
N ASP A 14 -0.80 2.42 5.19
CA ASP A 14 -0.99 3.59 6.05
C ASP A 14 -1.51 4.75 5.20
N LEU A 15 -2.70 5.24 5.55
CA LEU A 15 -3.40 6.32 4.86
C LEU A 15 -3.28 7.61 5.67
N GLY A 16 -2.08 8.17 5.69
CA GLY A 16 -1.79 9.46 6.30
C GLY A 16 -2.39 10.63 5.52
N THR A 17 -2.58 11.75 6.20
CA THR A 17 -3.08 13.00 5.58
C THR A 17 -2.06 13.62 4.62
N ALA A 18 -0.76 13.41 4.86
CA ALA A 18 0.32 13.93 4.02
C ALA A 18 0.87 12.88 3.04
N ASN A 19 1.12 11.66 3.52
CA ASN A 19 1.71 10.57 2.75
C ASN A 19 0.88 9.30 2.87
N THR A 20 0.88 8.50 1.81
CA THR A 20 0.40 7.12 1.80
C THR A 20 1.62 6.21 1.73
N ILE A 21 1.70 5.26 2.67
CA ILE A 21 2.79 4.27 2.72
C ILE A 21 2.20 2.87 2.48
N ILE A 22 2.80 2.12 1.58
CA ILE A 22 2.46 0.70 1.36
C ILE A 22 3.66 -0.17 1.71
N ILE A 23 3.41 -1.19 2.54
CA ILE A 23 4.41 -2.15 2.98
C ILE A 23 4.05 -3.54 2.45
N HIS A 24 5.03 -4.22 1.86
CA HIS A 24 4.93 -5.59 1.40
C HIS A 24 6.19 -6.37 1.81
N ASN A 25 6.01 -7.55 2.40
CA ASN A 25 7.10 -8.39 2.92
C ASN A 25 8.09 -7.58 3.80
N ASP A 26 7.54 -6.82 4.75
CA ASP A 26 8.27 -5.96 5.70
C ASP A 26 9.14 -4.87 5.05
N LYS A 27 8.84 -4.49 3.80
CA LYS A 27 9.54 -3.43 3.08
C LYS A 27 8.57 -2.37 2.61
N VAL A 28 8.97 -1.11 2.75
CA VAL A 28 8.26 0.02 2.14
C VAL A 28 8.43 -0.09 0.63
N VAL A 29 7.31 -0.24 -0.08
CA VAL A 29 7.26 -0.33 -1.55
C VAL A 29 6.63 0.90 -2.19
N VAL A 30 5.90 1.71 -1.41
CA VAL A 30 5.37 3.02 -1.82
C VAL A 30 5.50 3.97 -0.62
N ASP A 31 5.99 5.18 -0.89
CA ASP A 31 5.95 6.34 0.00
C ASP A 31 5.74 7.57 -0.87
N GLU A 32 4.49 8.00 -0.98
CA GLU A 32 4.08 9.05 -1.91
C GLU A 32 3.11 10.03 -1.21
N PRO A 33 3.00 11.28 -1.68
CA PRO A 33 2.01 12.22 -1.17
C PRO A 33 0.58 11.71 -1.32
N SER A 34 -0.25 11.91 -0.29
CA SER A 34 -1.70 11.61 -0.27
C SER A 34 -2.50 12.69 -1.02
N ILE A 35 -2.21 12.87 -2.30
CA ILE A 35 -2.76 13.96 -3.12
C ILE A 35 -3.27 13.39 -4.45
N VAL A 36 -4.42 13.88 -4.90
CA VAL A 36 -4.95 13.61 -6.24
C VAL A 36 -5.08 14.93 -6.99
N ALA A 37 -4.43 15.04 -8.15
CA ALA A 37 -4.65 16.16 -9.06
C ALA A 37 -5.99 15.97 -9.78
N ILE A 38 -6.82 17.02 -9.80
CA ILE A 38 -8.13 17.02 -10.47
C ILE A 38 -8.08 18.09 -11.54
N ASP A 39 -8.22 17.69 -12.80
CA ASP A 39 -8.41 18.61 -13.91
C ASP A 39 -9.90 19.01 -13.97
N ARG A 40 -10.17 20.31 -14.11
CA ARG A 40 -11.54 20.89 -14.06
C ARG A 40 -11.85 21.68 -15.31
#